data_AF-A0A3D5D4V9-F1
#
_entry.id   AF-A0A3D5D4V9-F1
#
_cell.length_a   1.000
_cell.length_b   1.000
_cell.length_c   1.000
_cell.angle_alpha   90.00
_cell.angle_beta   90.00
_cell.angle_gamma   90.00
#
_symmetry.space_group_name_H-M   'P 1'
#
loop_
_entity.id
_entity.type
_entity.pdbx_description
1 polymer ?
#
loop_
_entity_poly.entity_id
_entity_poly.type
_entity_poly.pdbx_seq_one_letter_code
_entity_poly.pdbx_strand_id
1 'polypeptide(L)'
;MRVGLALGMHLRSYFMLLLPVLLLAIGCVTQPVAPQDPPSDSQVLNAWFEDLDRENFELHDTLLKALFISRQTGKVAFVRRLEPEGAEEPQRLYFVSLERGGSDNIVGVNHATREFLFDHFLPIDGPTLNQTRERLRYAARIYSLKKDLGIFGIR
;
A
#
# COMPACT_ATOMS: atom_id res chain seq x y z
N MET A 1 -85.50 41.83 3.97
CA MET A 1 -85.06 41.62 2.57
C MET A 1 -83.65 41.05 2.59
N ARG A 2 -83.43 39.96 1.85
CA ARG A 2 -82.19 39.18 1.80
C ARG A 2 -81.09 39.89 1.00
N VAL A 3 -79.86 39.91 1.54
CA VAL A 3 -78.57 39.83 0.82
C VAL A 3 -77.59 39.27 1.87
N GLY A 4 -76.92 38.12 1.79
CA GLY A 4 -76.45 37.34 0.65
C GLY A 4 -74.93 37.50 0.54
N LEU A 5 -74.14 36.76 1.32
CA LEU A 5 -72.69 36.60 1.10
C LEU A 5 -72.21 35.30 1.73
N ALA A 6 -72.22 34.24 0.91
CA ALA A 6 -71.53 32.99 1.18
C ALA A 6 -70.08 33.13 0.70
N LEU A 7 -69.13 33.18 1.62
CA LEU A 7 -67.70 33.08 1.30
C LEU A 7 -67.31 31.60 1.44
N GLY A 8 -67.27 30.89 0.31
CA GLY A 8 -66.83 29.51 0.24
C GLY A 8 -65.32 29.40 0.51
N MET A 9 -64.95 28.96 1.71
CA MET A 9 -63.59 28.51 2.03
C MET A 9 -63.39 27.08 1.53
N HIS A 10 -63.12 26.90 0.24
CA HIS A 10 -62.49 25.67 -0.27
C HIS A 10 -60.98 25.89 -0.35
N LEU A 11 -60.29 25.80 0.79
CA LEU A 11 -58.83 25.76 0.83
C LEU A 11 -58.34 24.74 1.87
N ARG A 12 -58.88 23.52 1.80
CA ARG A 12 -58.42 22.37 2.59
C ARG A 12 -58.53 21.14 1.73
N SER A 13 -57.52 20.86 0.90
CA SER A 13 -57.32 19.49 0.39
C SER A 13 -56.07 19.26 -0.45
N TYR A 14 -55.25 20.28 -0.77
CA TYR A 14 -54.06 20.09 -1.61
C TYR A 14 -52.74 19.98 -0.84
N PHE A 15 -52.74 20.04 0.50
CA PHE A 15 -51.50 20.01 1.28
C PHE A 15 -51.05 18.60 1.72
N MET A 16 -51.88 17.57 1.51
CA MET A 16 -51.63 16.21 2.02
C MET A 16 -51.23 15.19 0.94
N LEU A 17 -51.09 15.60 -0.33
CA LEU A 17 -50.73 14.68 -1.42
C LEU A 17 -49.33 14.90 -1.99
N LEU A 18 -48.52 15.79 -1.39
CA LEU A 18 -47.15 16.05 -1.85
C LEU A 18 -46.06 15.50 -0.92
N LEU A 19 -46.40 14.81 0.17
CA LEU A 19 -45.41 14.31 1.13
C LEU A 19 -44.85 12.89 0.88
N PRO A 20 -45.53 11.92 0.22
CA PRO A 20 -44.97 10.58 0.14
C PRO A 20 -43.98 10.38 -1.02
N VAL A 21 -43.88 11.32 -1.96
CA VAL A 21 -42.96 11.20 -3.12
C VAL A 21 -41.53 11.67 -2.79
N LEU A 22 -41.35 12.49 -1.75
CA LEU A 22 -40.01 12.97 -1.36
C LEU A 22 -39.19 11.94 -0.58
N LEU A 23 -39.82 10.85 -0.09
CA LEU A 23 -39.15 9.84 0.75
C LEU A 23 -38.56 8.64 -0.02
N LEU A 24 -38.76 8.57 -1.34
CA LEU A 24 -38.20 7.51 -2.20
C LEU A 24 -36.84 7.85 -2.84
N ALA A 25 -36.30 9.04 -2.55
CA ALA A 25 -35.00 9.49 -3.07
C ALA A 25 -33.84 9.34 -2.06
N ILE A 26 -33.97 8.47 -1.05
CA ILE A 26 -32.79 7.90 -0.38
C ILE A 26 -32.26 6.81 -1.31
N GLY A 27 -31.83 7.23 -2.51
CA GLY A 27 -31.02 6.41 -3.38
C GLY A 27 -29.79 6.02 -2.57
N CYS A 28 -29.45 4.73 -2.61
CA CYS A 28 -28.17 4.23 -2.13
C CYS A 28 -27.06 5.06 -2.78
N VAL A 29 -26.61 6.10 -2.09
CA VAL A 29 -25.36 6.78 -2.42
C VAL A 29 -24.28 5.80 -2.00
N THR A 30 -23.99 4.81 -2.85
CA THR A 30 -22.66 4.24 -2.91
C THR A 30 -21.76 5.39 -3.29
N GLN A 31 -21.21 6.09 -2.29
CA GLN A 31 -20.13 7.03 -2.55
C GLN A 31 -19.06 6.21 -3.29
N PRO A 32 -18.63 6.63 -4.50
CA PRO A 32 -17.50 5.98 -5.13
C PRO A 32 -16.35 6.07 -4.13
N VAL A 33 -15.78 4.92 -3.75
CA VAL A 33 -14.56 4.87 -2.96
C VAL A 33 -13.56 5.74 -3.69
N ALA A 34 -13.22 6.89 -3.09
CA ALA A 34 -12.29 7.83 -3.71
C ALA A 34 -11.00 7.05 -4.02
N PRO A 35 -10.42 7.23 -5.23
CA PRO A 35 -9.17 6.58 -5.55
C PRO A 35 -8.16 6.96 -4.48
N GLN A 36 -7.64 5.96 -3.77
CA GLN A 36 -6.61 6.17 -2.77
C GLN A 36 -5.32 6.55 -3.50
N ASP A 37 -4.62 7.54 -2.96
CA ASP A 37 -3.32 7.94 -3.50
C ASP A 37 -2.39 6.71 -3.52
N PRO A 38 -1.60 6.54 -4.60
CA PRO A 38 -0.64 5.45 -4.66
C PRO A 38 0.37 5.59 -3.51
N PRO A 39 0.84 4.47 -2.93
CA PRO A 39 1.85 4.53 -1.87
C PRO A 39 3.12 5.19 -2.43
N SER A 40 3.70 6.08 -1.64
CA SER A 40 4.97 6.73 -1.96
C SER A 40 6.12 5.72 -2.01
N ASP A 41 7.20 6.03 -2.75
CA ASP A 41 8.35 5.12 -2.85
C ASP A 41 9.01 4.84 -1.49
N SER A 42 9.00 5.81 -0.57
CA SER A 42 9.48 5.62 0.81
C SER A 42 8.61 4.61 1.58
N GLN A 43 7.28 4.68 1.45
CA GLN A 43 6.38 3.69 2.05
C GLN A 43 6.58 2.31 1.45
N VAL A 44 6.80 2.22 0.13
CA VAL A 44 7.09 0.95 -0.54
C VAL A 44 8.43 0.37 -0.08
N LEU A 45 9.49 1.19 -0.01
CA LEU A 45 10.81 0.74 0.43
C LEU A 45 10.80 0.26 1.89
N ASN A 46 10.18 1.01 2.80
CA ASN A 46 10.08 0.60 4.20
C ASN A 46 9.30 -0.71 4.35
N ALA A 47 8.14 -0.81 3.70
CA ALA A 47 7.32 -2.02 3.75
C ALA A 47 8.03 -3.23 3.12
N TRP A 48 8.82 -3.01 2.06
CA TRP A 48 9.64 -4.04 1.43
C TRP A 48 10.72 -4.53 2.38
N PHE A 49 11.40 -3.60 3.07
CA PHE A 49 12.41 -3.93 4.06
C PHE A 49 11.82 -4.73 5.24
N GLU A 50 10.61 -4.37 5.70
CA GLU A 50 9.86 -5.12 6.73
C GLU A 50 9.34 -6.48 6.26
N ASP A 51 9.05 -6.64 4.96
CA ASP A 51 8.67 -7.93 4.38
C ASP A 51 9.89 -8.86 4.30
N LEU A 52 11.07 -8.32 4.00
CA LEU A 52 12.32 -9.10 3.99
C LEU A 52 12.65 -9.71 5.35
N ASP A 53 12.41 -9.00 6.46
CA ASP A 53 12.63 -9.55 7.80
C ASP A 53 11.84 -10.86 8.03
N ARG A 54 10.66 -10.97 7.39
CA ARG A 54 9.78 -12.15 7.48
C ARG A 54 10.08 -13.21 6.44
N GLU A 55 10.39 -12.82 5.20
CA GLU A 55 10.52 -13.74 4.07
C GLU A 55 11.96 -14.23 3.83
N ASN A 56 12.95 -13.39 4.16
CA ASN A 56 14.37 -13.66 3.97
C ASN A 56 15.22 -12.86 4.96
N PHE A 57 15.18 -13.30 6.22
CA PHE A 57 15.89 -12.66 7.34
C PHE A 57 17.40 -12.47 7.09
N GLU A 58 18.06 -13.42 6.42
CA GLU A 58 19.49 -13.35 6.10
C GLU A 58 19.81 -12.16 5.17
N LEU A 59 18.96 -11.90 4.17
CA LEU A 59 19.12 -10.75 3.29
C LEU A 59 18.83 -9.45 4.03
N HIS A 60 17.78 -9.43 4.87
CA HIS A 60 17.42 -8.27 5.68
C HIS A 60 18.59 -7.83 6.59
N ASP A 61 19.17 -8.76 7.36
CA ASP A 61 20.31 -8.48 8.24
C ASP A 61 21.55 -8.05 7.45
N THR A 62 21.80 -8.68 6.30
CA THR A 62 22.91 -8.30 5.42
C THR A 62 22.75 -6.90 4.84
N LEU A 63 21.53 -6.49 4.48
CA LEU A 63 21.24 -5.13 4.03
C LEU A 63 21.43 -4.09 5.15
N LEU A 64 21.05 -4.42 6.40
CA LEU A 64 21.32 -3.55 7.56
C LEU A 64 22.84 -3.36 7.75
N LYS A 65 23.62 -4.43 7.65
CA LYS A 65 25.09 -4.37 7.67
C LYS A 65 25.64 -3.52 6.52
N ALA A 66 25.10 -3.67 5.31
CA ALA A 66 25.49 -2.87 4.15
C ALA A 66 25.17 -1.37 4.33
N LEU A 67 24.00 -1.02 4.86
CA LEU A 67 23.63 0.35 5.22
C LEU A 67 24.63 0.94 6.22
N PHE A 68 24.99 0.17 7.26
CA PHE A 68 25.95 0.60 8.26
C PHE A 68 27.35 0.83 7.67
N ILE A 69 27.83 -0.09 6.84
CA ILE A 69 29.12 0.03 6.14
C ILE A 69 29.11 1.22 5.18
N SER A 70 28.03 1.41 4.40
CA SER A 70 27.86 2.56 3.50
C SER A 70 27.90 3.88 4.27
N ARG A 71 27.22 3.95 5.43
CA ARG A 71 27.26 5.11 6.33
C ARG A 71 28.67 5.43 6.83
N GLN A 72 29.43 4.41 7.25
CA GLN A 72 30.77 4.60 7.79
C GLN A 72 31.79 5.02 6.73
N THR A 73 31.66 4.47 5.52
CA THR A 73 32.66 4.65 4.45
C THR A 73 32.33 5.77 3.48
N GLY A 74 31.07 6.22 3.44
CA GLY A 74 30.57 7.16 2.44
C GLY A 74 30.48 6.56 1.03
N LYS A 75 30.64 5.23 0.89
CA LYS A 75 30.62 4.52 -0.39
C LYS A 75 29.34 3.72 -0.55
N VAL A 76 29.05 3.30 -1.78
CA VAL A 76 28.03 2.28 -2.05
C VAL A 76 28.53 0.95 -1.48
N ALA A 77 27.69 0.29 -0.68
CA ALA A 77 27.93 -1.07 -0.20
C ALA A 77 27.07 -2.04 -1.02
N PHE A 78 27.68 -3.10 -1.53
CA PHE A 78 27.05 -4.09 -2.38
C PHE A 78 26.74 -5.35 -1.57
N VAL A 79 25.51 -5.82 -1.64
CA VAL A 79 25.09 -7.11 -1.12
C VAL A 79 25.15 -8.13 -2.24
N ARG A 80 25.94 -9.18 -2.01
CA ARG A 80 26.24 -10.21 -2.99
C ARG A 80 25.72 -11.57 -2.52
N ARG A 81 25.24 -12.39 -3.46
CA ARG A 81 24.92 -13.80 -3.20
C ARG A 81 26.21 -14.60 -3.09
N LEU A 82 26.27 -15.49 -2.12
CA LEU A 82 27.28 -16.54 -2.10
C LEU A 82 26.70 -17.78 -2.79
N GLU A 83 27.36 -18.24 -3.84
CA GLU A 83 27.03 -19.50 -4.52
C GLU A 83 28.11 -20.53 -4.17
N PRO A 84 27.89 -21.37 -3.14
CA PRO A 84 28.86 -22.40 -2.79
C PRO A 84 28.96 -23.45 -3.91
N GLU A 85 30.18 -23.75 -4.34
CA GLU A 85 30.43 -24.82 -5.32
C GLU A 85 29.87 -26.15 -4.82
N GLY A 86 29.10 -26.83 -5.67
CA GLY A 86 28.52 -28.14 -5.37
C GLY A 86 27.23 -28.11 -4.53
N ALA A 87 26.64 -26.94 -4.28
CA ALA A 87 25.32 -26.87 -3.66
C ALA A 87 24.24 -27.41 -4.61
N GLU A 88 23.50 -28.43 -4.17
CA GLU A 88 22.39 -29.01 -4.93
C GLU A 88 21.18 -28.06 -5.00
N GLU A 89 21.07 -27.11 -4.07
CA GLU A 89 20.01 -26.10 -4.02
C GLU A 89 20.58 -24.69 -3.83
N PRO A 90 19.92 -23.65 -4.41
CA PRO A 90 20.34 -22.27 -4.25
C PRO A 90 20.24 -21.84 -2.78
N GLN A 91 21.38 -21.52 -2.17
CA GLN A 91 21.43 -21.11 -0.78
C GLN A 91 21.18 -19.60 -0.63
N ARG A 92 20.39 -19.22 0.37
CA ARG A 92 20.14 -17.82 0.75
C ARG A 92 21.29 -17.30 1.62
N LEU A 93 22.48 -17.27 1.05
CA LEU A 93 23.68 -16.78 1.72
C LEU A 93 24.12 -15.47 1.07
N TYR A 94 24.40 -14.49 1.91
CA TYR A 94 24.69 -13.12 1.47
C TYR A 94 25.90 -12.56 2.21
N PHE A 95 26.63 -11.68 1.54
CA PHE A 95 27.73 -10.93 2.16
C PHE A 95 27.81 -9.51 1.61
N VAL A 96 28.47 -8.64 2.37
CA VAL A 96 28.69 -7.24 1.99
C VAL A 96 30.07 -7.07 1.36
N SER A 97 30.14 -6.31 0.28
CA SER A 97 31.39 -5.87 -0.36
C SER A 97 31.35 -4.38 -0.66
N LEU A 98 32.50 -3.71 -0.65
CA LEU A 98 32.65 -2.33 -1.14
C LEU A 98 32.97 -2.29 -2.64
N GLU A 99 33.23 -3.46 -3.24
CA GLU A 99 33.49 -3.60 -4.67
C GLU A 99 32.24 -4.12 -5.36
N ARG A 100 31.89 -3.50 -6.48
CA ARG A 100 30.77 -3.98 -7.29
C ARG A 100 31.13 -5.36 -7.84
N GLY A 101 30.29 -6.35 -7.51
CA GLY A 101 30.39 -7.69 -8.07
C GLY A 101 29.95 -7.77 -9.53
N GLY A 102 29.80 -8.99 -10.01
CA GLY A 102 29.25 -9.30 -11.33
C GLY A 102 27.80 -9.77 -11.20
N SER A 103 27.53 -10.99 -11.67
CA SER A 103 26.22 -11.66 -11.60
C SER A 103 25.76 -11.97 -10.18
N ASP A 104 26.68 -11.94 -9.21
CA ASP A 104 26.40 -12.19 -7.81
C ASP A 104 25.94 -10.94 -7.06
N ASN A 105 26.03 -9.74 -7.66
CA ASN A 105 25.55 -8.52 -7.03
C ASN A 105 24.02 -8.44 -7.08
N ILE A 106 23.38 -8.42 -5.91
CA ILE A 106 21.92 -8.41 -5.79
C ILE A 106 21.42 -6.99 -5.57
N VAL A 107 21.96 -6.30 -4.56
CA VAL A 107 21.52 -4.95 -4.17
C VAL A 107 22.71 -4.09 -3.81
N GLY A 108 22.87 -2.95 -4.48
CA GLY A 108 23.72 -1.85 -4.02
C GLY A 108 22.97 -0.92 -3.09
N VAL A 109 23.60 -0.47 -2.01
CA VAL A 109 22.98 0.42 -1.03
C VAL A 109 23.85 1.66 -0.83
N ASN A 110 23.22 2.83 -0.95
CA ASN A 110 23.85 4.10 -0.65
C ASN A 110 23.10 4.79 0.50
N HIS A 111 23.72 4.84 1.68
CA HIS A 111 23.12 5.46 2.85
C HIS A 111 22.90 6.98 2.68
N ALA A 112 23.79 7.68 1.97
CA ALA A 112 23.69 9.12 1.81
C ALA A 112 22.49 9.53 0.94
N THR A 113 22.24 8.79 -0.15
CA THR A 113 21.11 9.04 -1.06
C THR A 113 19.84 8.28 -0.67
N ARG A 114 19.95 7.31 0.25
CA ARG A 114 18.89 6.36 0.64
C ARG A 114 18.38 5.51 -0.52
N GLU A 115 19.26 5.25 -1.49
CA GLU A 115 18.93 4.47 -2.68
C GLU A 115 19.32 3.01 -2.50
N PHE A 116 18.43 2.14 -3.00
CA PHE A 116 18.66 0.71 -3.18
C PHE A 116 18.69 0.42 -4.69
N LEU A 117 19.83 -0.04 -5.19
CA LEU A 117 20.09 -0.36 -6.59
C LEU A 117 19.94 -1.87 -6.77
N PHE A 118 18.83 -2.30 -7.34
CA PHE A 118 18.56 -3.71 -7.60
C PHE A 118 19.26 -4.13 -8.89
N ASP A 119 20.25 -5.02 -8.78
CA ASP A 119 20.96 -5.61 -9.92
C ASP A 119 20.38 -7.02 -10.18
N HIS A 120 21.00 -8.11 -9.68
CA HIS A 120 20.58 -9.49 -9.93
C HIS A 120 19.63 -10.05 -8.84
N PHE A 121 18.62 -9.26 -8.49
CA PHE A 121 17.60 -9.64 -7.50
C PHE A 121 16.66 -10.71 -8.07
N LEU A 122 16.56 -11.85 -7.39
CA LEU A 122 15.77 -13.00 -7.83
C LEU A 122 14.58 -13.27 -6.91
N PRO A 123 13.58 -14.06 -7.36
CA PRO A 123 12.43 -14.42 -6.51
C PRO A 123 12.81 -15.14 -5.20
N ILE A 124 13.95 -15.82 -5.15
CA ILE A 124 14.44 -16.46 -3.92
C ILE A 124 14.89 -15.44 -2.86
N ASP A 125 15.26 -14.23 -3.28
CA ASP A 125 15.78 -13.19 -2.41
C ASP A 125 14.66 -12.47 -1.63
N GLY A 126 13.43 -12.50 -2.14
CA GLY A 126 12.26 -11.95 -1.46
C GLY A 126 11.29 -11.26 -2.43
N PRO A 127 10.33 -10.48 -1.90
CA PRO A 127 9.39 -9.76 -2.73
C PRO A 127 10.09 -8.61 -3.44
N THR A 128 9.64 -8.31 -4.65
CA THR A 128 10.06 -7.13 -5.41
C THR A 128 9.34 -5.87 -4.91
N LEU A 129 9.93 -4.69 -5.13
CA LEU A 129 9.26 -3.42 -4.80
C LEU A 129 7.89 -3.27 -5.46
N ASN A 130 7.70 -3.84 -6.66
CA ASN A 130 6.41 -3.78 -7.33
C ASN A 130 5.36 -4.66 -6.64
N GLN A 131 5.74 -5.86 -6.20
CA GLN A 131 4.86 -6.72 -5.41
C GLN A 131 4.47 -6.05 -4.09
N THR A 132 5.42 -5.42 -3.40
CA THR A 132 5.14 -4.64 -2.18
C THR A 132 4.20 -3.46 -2.48
N ARG A 133 4.41 -2.72 -3.58
CA ARG A 133 3.55 -1.62 -3.99
C ARG A 133 2.12 -2.08 -4.22
N GLU A 134 1.94 -3.18 -4.95
CA GLU A 134 0.61 -3.76 -5.18
C GLU A 134 -0.01 -4.24 -3.86
N ARG A 135 0.75 -4.93 -3.00
CA ARG A 135 0.29 -5.36 -1.66
C ARG A 135 -0.24 -4.18 -0.84
N LEU A 136 0.48 -3.05 -0.82
CA LEU A 136 0.05 -1.84 -0.10
C LEU A 136 -1.23 -1.26 -0.69
N ARG A 137 -1.36 -1.20 -2.03
CA ARG A 137 -2.59 -0.76 -2.72
C ARG A 137 -3.78 -1.66 -2.36
N TYR A 138 -3.59 -2.98 -2.39
CA TYR A 138 -4.64 -3.92 -2.03
C TYR A 138 -5.03 -3.83 -0.55
N ALA A 139 -4.05 -3.68 0.36
CA ALA A 139 -4.31 -3.54 1.78
C ALA A 139 -5.16 -2.29 2.08
N ALA A 140 -4.83 -1.16 1.45
CA ALA A 140 -5.55 0.09 1.62
C ALA A 140 -6.98 0.01 1.03
N ARG A 141 -7.15 -0.66 -0.12
CA ARG A 141 -8.47 -0.96 -0.70
C ARG A 141 -9.31 -1.85 0.22
N ILE A 142 -8.74 -2.94 0.74
CA ILE A 142 -9.42 -3.85 1.66
C ILE A 142 -9.85 -3.12 2.92
N TYR A 143 -8.99 -2.23 3.45
CA TYR A 143 -9.32 -1.41 4.60
C TYR A 143 -10.54 -0.51 4.34
N SER A 144 -10.59 0.17 3.19
CA SER A 144 -11.75 0.97 2.80
C SER A 144 -13.03 0.12 2.75
N LEU A 145 -12.97 -1.04 2.09
CA LEU A 145 -14.13 -1.93 1.98
C LEU A 145 -14.59 -2.42 3.36
N LYS A 146 -13.68 -2.77 4.26
CA LYS A 146 -14.02 -3.18 5.63
C LYS A 146 -14.71 -2.06 6.41
N LYS A 147 -14.18 -0.84 6.30
CA LYS A 147 -14.78 0.36 6.90
C LYS A 147 -16.20 0.60 6.36
N ASP A 148 -16.38 0.54 5.05
CA ASP A 148 -17.68 0.75 4.40
C ASP A 148 -18.71 -0.32 4.78
N LEU A 149 -18.26 -1.57 4.93
CA LEU A 149 -19.12 -2.67 5.36
C LEU A 149 -19.43 -2.65 6.87
N GLY A 150 -18.76 -1.79 7.65
CA GLY A 150 -18.87 -1.80 9.12
C GLY A 150 -18.41 -3.11 9.76
N ILE A 151 -17.63 -3.91 9.02
CA ILE A 151 -17.12 -5.19 9.48
C ILE A 151 -15.76 -4.92 10.10
N PHE A 152 -15.59 -5.37 11.35
CA PHE A 152 -14.46 -5.10 12.23
C PHE A 152 -14.54 -3.71 12.88
N GLY A 153 -14.34 -3.66 14.21
CA GLY A 153 -14.36 -2.45 15.03
C GLY A 153 -13.16 -1.52 14.75
N ILE A 154 -13.04 -1.09 13.50
CA ILE A 154 -12.11 -0.07 13.05
C ILE A 154 -12.62 1.25 13.65
N ARG A 155 -12.01 1.65 14.78
CA ARG A 155 -12.24 2.96 15.41
C ARG A 155 -11.51 4.06 14.65
#